data_AF-A0A5C5BCA5-F1
#
_entry.id   AF-A0A5C5BCA5-F1
#
_cell.length_a   1.000
_cell.length_b   1.000
_cell.length_c   1.000
_cell.angle_alpha   90.00
_cell.angle_beta   90.00
_cell.angle_gamma   90.00
#
_symmetry.space_group_name_H-M   'P 1'
#
loop_
_entity.id
_entity.type
_entity.pdbx_description
1 polymer ?
#
loop_
_entity_poly.entity_id
_entity_poly.type
_entity_poly.pdbx_seq_one_letter_code
_entity_poly.pdbx_strand_id
1 'polypeptide(L)'
;MLLSATIYGVVGMNLLALALVLGRARYFHTELYRPMLLNIGLSIAPVLVLGLGLLPVLVMVSTGAPTVLIVSLVALVLLAWLLLLPNAGYLITELNLSHRRPGDGVPEWYDVLLVLTLAMSGVLNTVVNVFLVVLAWVVFRYDALEPLQYAEARLAIAGVLLLVAFGIYLGRNLRLNSWDVRKPWRLVAKVWRHLRVRANLGNAIGFTLIAALFLGLMFLVVIGPIVSAVIALSG
;
A
#
# COMPACT_ATOMS: atom_id res chain seq x y z
N MET A 1 19.98 0.40 -5.33
CA MET A 1 19.24 1.61 -4.93
C MET A 1 17.87 1.72 -5.59
N LEU A 2 17.73 1.55 -6.91
CA LEU A 2 16.46 1.75 -7.63
C LEU A 2 15.25 0.95 -7.07
N LEU A 3 15.46 -0.29 -6.62
CA LEU A 3 14.38 -1.17 -6.15
C LEU A 3 14.21 -1.20 -4.63
N SER A 4 15.09 -0.58 -3.84
CA SER A 4 15.03 -0.72 -2.37
C SER A 4 13.75 -0.12 -1.79
N ALA A 5 13.28 1.00 -2.34
CA ALA A 5 12.01 1.61 -1.93
C ALA A 5 10.82 0.68 -2.19
N THR A 6 10.77 0.05 -3.37
CA THR A 6 9.73 -0.92 -3.72
C THR A 6 9.76 -2.13 -2.80
N ILE A 7 10.94 -2.69 -2.51
CA ILE A 7 11.10 -3.83 -1.61
C ILE A 7 10.60 -3.48 -0.20
N TYR A 8 11.05 -2.35 0.37
CA TYR A 8 10.61 -1.91 1.69
C TYR A 8 9.11 -1.63 1.73
N GLY A 9 8.56 -1.03 0.67
CA GLY A 9 7.12 -0.78 0.53
C GLY A 9 6.29 -2.06 0.50
N VAL A 10 6.68 -3.04 -0.33
CA VAL A 10 5.98 -4.34 -0.45
C VAL A 10 6.06 -5.16 0.84
N VAL A 11 7.25 -5.27 1.44
CA VAL A 11 7.43 -5.96 2.71
C VAL A 11 6.63 -5.27 3.81
N GLY A 12 6.73 -3.94 3.91
CA GLY A 12 5.98 -3.15 4.88
C GLY A 12 4.47 -3.29 4.71
N MET A 13 3.96 -3.38 3.48
CA MET A 13 2.53 -3.59 3.22
C MET A 13 2.04 -4.96 3.70
N ASN A 14 2.82 -6.02 3.47
CA ASN A 14 2.50 -7.35 3.98
C ASN A 14 2.54 -7.41 5.51
N LEU A 15 3.53 -6.75 6.13
CA LEU A 15 3.61 -6.65 7.59
C LEU A 15 2.45 -5.85 8.17
N LEU A 16 2.06 -4.74 7.52
CA LEU A 16 0.90 -3.96 7.92
C LEU A 16 -0.38 -4.78 7.81
N ALA A 17 -0.58 -5.52 6.72
CA ALA A 17 -1.73 -6.40 6.54
C ALA A 17 -1.79 -7.45 7.66
N LEU A 18 -0.69 -8.14 7.95
CA LEU A 18 -0.60 -9.12 9.04
C LEU A 18 -0.90 -8.47 10.40
N ALA A 19 -0.30 -7.31 10.68
CA ALA A 19 -0.50 -6.58 11.93
C ALA A 19 -1.96 -6.15 12.11
N LEU A 20 -2.64 -5.72 11.04
CA LEU A 20 -4.05 -5.35 11.09
C LEU A 20 -4.96 -6.56 11.32
N VAL A 21 -4.66 -7.71 10.70
CA VAL A 21 -5.43 -8.96 10.91
C VAL A 21 -5.30 -9.44 12.36
N LEU A 22 -4.08 -9.49 12.89
CA LEU A 22 -3.82 -9.90 14.27
C LEU A 22 -4.35 -8.87 15.28
N GLY A 23 -4.12 -7.59 14.99
CA GLY A 23 -4.57 -6.46 15.80
C GLY A 23 -6.08 -6.38 15.90
N ARG A 24 -6.81 -6.70 14.82
CA ARG A 24 -8.28 -6.75 14.82
C ARG A 24 -8.80 -7.73 15.87
N ALA A 25 -8.28 -8.96 15.87
CA ALA A 25 -8.70 -9.98 16.82
C ALA A 25 -8.41 -9.58 18.29
N ARG A 26 -7.25 -8.97 18.54
CA ARG A 26 -6.83 -8.52 19.87
C ARG A 26 -7.64 -7.34 20.38
N TYR A 27 -7.82 -6.30 19.56
CA TYR A 27 -8.33 -5.00 19.99
C TYR A 27 -9.87 -4.92 19.96
N PHE A 28 -10.50 -5.59 19.00
CA PHE A 28 -11.97 -5.60 18.87
C PHE A 28 -12.61 -6.86 19.45
N HIS A 29 -11.83 -7.73 20.12
CA HIS A 29 -12.29 -8.97 20.74
C HIS A 29 -13.09 -9.87 19.77
N THR A 30 -12.69 -9.89 18.50
CA THR A 30 -13.29 -10.76 17.48
C THR A 30 -12.45 -12.00 17.28
N GLU A 31 -13.06 -13.10 16.84
CA GLU A 31 -12.30 -14.30 16.47
C GLU A 31 -11.32 -14.01 15.32
N LEU A 32 -10.13 -14.59 15.43
CA LEU A 32 -9.12 -14.50 14.40
C LEU A 32 -9.53 -15.36 13.21
N TYR A 33 -9.82 -14.72 12.08
CA TYR A 33 -10.12 -15.43 10.84
C TYR A 33 -8.84 -16.04 10.25
N ARG A 34 -8.51 -17.26 10.70
CA ARG A 34 -7.30 -18.00 10.33
C ARG A 34 -7.09 -18.16 8.81
N PRO A 35 -8.12 -18.35 7.97
CA PRO A 35 -7.94 -18.42 6.53
C PRO A 35 -7.27 -17.17 5.94
N MET A 36 -7.49 -15.98 6.52
CA MET A 36 -6.83 -14.75 6.07
C MET A 36 -5.32 -14.79 6.26
N LEU A 37 -4.83 -15.43 7.33
CA LEU A 37 -3.40 -15.62 7.56
C LEU A 37 -2.78 -16.58 6.55
N LEU A 38 -3.51 -17.65 6.22
CA LEU A 38 -3.10 -18.60 5.18
C LEU A 38 -3.03 -17.89 3.82
N ASN A 39 -4.02 -17.07 3.47
CA ASN A 39 -4.04 -16.33 2.21
C ASN A 39 -2.91 -15.30 2.10
N ILE A 40 -2.52 -14.65 3.20
CA ILE A 40 -1.30 -13.81 3.24
C ILE A 40 -0.04 -14.65 3.02
N GLY A 41 0.05 -15.84 3.63
CA GLY A 41 1.18 -16.74 3.38
C GLY A 41 1.25 -17.23 1.93
N LEU A 42 0.10 -17.61 1.37
CA LEU A 42 -0.03 -18.08 -0.01
C LEU A 42 0.26 -16.98 -1.03
N SER A 43 -0.02 -15.70 -0.72
CA SER A 43 0.31 -14.59 -1.63
C SER A 43 1.81 -14.33 -1.75
N ILE A 44 2.59 -14.69 -0.73
CA ILE A 44 4.06 -14.55 -0.70
C ILE A 44 4.75 -15.75 -1.40
N ALA A 45 4.07 -16.91 -1.48
CA ALA A 45 4.62 -18.15 -2.02
C ALA A 45 5.23 -18.03 -3.43
N PRO A 46 4.62 -17.34 -4.43
CA PRO A 46 5.21 -17.20 -5.77
C PRO A 46 6.59 -16.53 -5.74
N VAL A 47 6.74 -15.48 -4.93
CA VAL A 47 8.02 -14.75 -4.80
C VAL A 47 9.08 -15.63 -4.16
N LEU A 48 8.72 -16.42 -3.15
CA LEU A 48 9.64 -17.36 -2.51
C LEU A 48 10.07 -18.47 -3.46
N VAL A 49 9.14 -19.05 -4.23
CA VAL A 49 9.46 -20.11 -5.20
C VAL A 49 10.39 -19.60 -6.29
N LEU A 50 10.16 -18.39 -6.82
CA LEU A 50 11.10 -17.79 -7.75
C LEU A 50 12.46 -17.51 -7.09
N GLY A 51 12.47 -16.83 -5.95
CA GLY A 51 13.72 -16.43 -5.29
C GLY A 51 14.59 -17.63 -4.91
N LEU A 52 14.00 -18.64 -4.25
CA LEU A 52 14.70 -19.85 -3.83
C LEU A 52 15.02 -20.77 -5.01
N GLY A 53 14.13 -20.85 -6.01
CA GLY A 53 14.33 -21.68 -7.20
C GLY A 53 15.45 -21.17 -8.11
N LEU A 54 15.74 -19.86 -8.09
CA LEU A 54 16.85 -19.28 -8.86
C LEU A 54 18.23 -19.54 -8.22
N LEU A 55 18.32 -19.77 -6.91
CA LEU A 55 19.60 -20.07 -6.24
C LEU A 55 20.32 -21.30 -6.82
N PRO A 56 19.70 -22.49 -6.93
CA PRO A 56 20.36 -23.65 -7.52
C PRO A 56 20.67 -23.42 -9.01
N VAL A 57 19.83 -22.69 -9.74
CA VAL A 57 20.10 -22.31 -11.15
C VAL A 57 21.42 -21.51 -11.24
N LEU A 58 21.60 -20.52 -10.36
CA LEU A 58 22.84 -19.72 -10.31
C LEU A 58 24.07 -20.59 -10.00
N VAL A 59 23.95 -21.51 -9.04
CA VAL A 59 25.03 -22.45 -8.70
C VAL A 59 25.38 -23.31 -9.91
N MET A 60 24.39 -23.87 -10.60
CA MET A 60 24.58 -24.73 -11.77
C MET A 60 25.23 -24.00 -12.94
N VAL A 61 24.86 -22.73 -13.16
CA VAL A 61 25.54 -21.88 -14.14
C VAL A 61 27.00 -21.65 -13.74
N SER A 62 27.27 -21.38 -12.47
CA SER A 62 28.64 -21.12 -11.98
C SER A 62 29.57 -22.34 -12.02
N THR A 63 29.02 -23.55 -11.91
CA THR A 63 29.78 -24.81 -11.93
C THR A 63 29.89 -25.43 -13.33
N GLY A 64 29.33 -24.80 -14.36
CA GLY A 64 29.36 -25.31 -15.73
C GLY A 64 28.47 -26.54 -15.94
N ALA A 65 27.36 -26.65 -15.22
CA ALA A 65 26.43 -27.76 -15.37
C ALA A 65 25.85 -27.83 -16.80
N PRO A 66 25.41 -29.02 -17.26
CA PRO A 66 24.84 -29.17 -18.59
C PRO A 66 23.62 -28.27 -18.81
N THR A 67 23.58 -27.59 -19.96
CA THR A 67 22.49 -26.64 -20.33
C THR A 67 21.10 -27.27 -20.20
N VAL A 68 20.94 -28.54 -20.57
CA VAL A 68 19.66 -29.26 -20.47
C VAL A 68 19.15 -29.28 -19.03
N LEU A 69 20.02 -29.54 -18.07
CA LEU A 69 19.64 -29.62 -16.66
C LEU A 69 19.26 -28.25 -16.09
N ILE A 70 19.98 -27.19 -16.48
CA ILE A 70 19.67 -25.81 -16.13
C ILE A 70 18.29 -25.42 -16.68
N VAL A 71 18.04 -25.68 -17.97
CA VAL A 71 16.77 -25.34 -18.62
C VAL A 71 15.60 -26.13 -18.00
N SER A 72 15.77 -27.42 -17.72
CA SER A 72 14.75 -28.23 -17.06
C SER A 72 14.39 -27.69 -15.67
N LEU A 73 15.40 -27.29 -14.87
CA LEU A 73 15.15 -26.71 -13.55
C LEU A 73 14.46 -25.35 -13.65
N VAL A 74 14.90 -24.48 -14.56
CA VAL A 74 14.24 -23.19 -14.81
C VAL A 74 12.78 -23.39 -15.22
N ALA A 75 12.50 -24.33 -16.13
CA ALA A 75 11.14 -24.65 -16.55
C ALA A 75 10.28 -25.13 -15.38
N LEU A 76 10.82 -25.99 -14.51
CA LEU A 76 10.13 -26.47 -13.32
C LEU A 76 9.82 -25.34 -12.33
N VAL A 77 10.79 -24.46 -12.07
CA VAL A 77 10.62 -23.29 -11.19
C VAL A 77 9.57 -22.33 -11.75
N LEU A 78 9.60 -22.05 -13.06
CA LEU A 78 8.62 -21.19 -13.72
C LEU A 78 7.21 -21.81 -13.72
N LEU A 79 7.10 -23.12 -13.90
CA LEU A 79 5.81 -23.82 -13.82
C LEU A 79 5.24 -23.76 -12.40
N ALA A 80 6.05 -24.04 -11.39
CA ALA A 80 5.64 -23.94 -9.99
C ALA A 80 5.25 -22.51 -9.63
N TRP A 81 6.02 -21.51 -10.06
CA TRP A 81 5.68 -20.11 -9.89
C TRP A 81 4.34 -19.74 -10.55
N LEU A 82 4.12 -20.14 -11.81
CA LEU A 82 2.91 -19.83 -12.56
C LEU A 82 1.67 -20.44 -11.91
N LEU A 83 1.77 -21.66 -11.38
CA LEU A 83 0.68 -22.32 -10.66
C LEU A 83 0.36 -21.65 -9.33
N LEU A 84 1.35 -21.05 -8.66
CA LEU A 84 1.15 -20.35 -7.40
C LEU A 84 0.71 -18.89 -7.60
N LEU A 85 0.98 -18.29 -8.75
CA LEU A 85 0.71 -16.87 -9.03
C LEU A 85 -0.75 -16.44 -8.76
N PRO A 86 -1.80 -17.24 -9.09
CA PRO A 86 -3.17 -16.92 -8.76
C PRO A 86 -3.42 -16.70 -7.26
N ASN A 87 -2.64 -17.34 -6.38
CA ASN A 87 -2.77 -17.18 -4.94
C ASN A 87 -2.46 -15.77 -4.43
N ALA A 88 -1.59 -15.04 -5.13
CA ALA A 88 -1.40 -13.63 -4.85
C ALA A 88 -2.66 -12.81 -5.20
N GLY A 89 -3.37 -13.19 -6.26
CA GLY A 89 -4.62 -12.56 -6.70
C GLY A 89 -5.83 -12.89 -5.83
N TYR A 90 -5.89 -14.07 -5.18
CA TYR A 90 -7.04 -14.48 -4.35
C TYR A 90 -7.32 -13.54 -3.16
N LEU A 91 -6.33 -12.75 -2.71
CA LEU A 91 -6.55 -11.71 -1.71
C LEU A 91 -7.59 -10.67 -2.15
N ILE A 92 -7.72 -10.43 -3.47
CA ILE A 92 -8.71 -9.50 -4.03
C ILE A 92 -10.12 -10.06 -3.86
N THR A 93 -10.31 -11.34 -4.17
CA THR A 93 -11.63 -11.99 -4.12
C THR A 93 -12.12 -12.20 -2.69
N GLU A 94 -11.23 -12.20 -1.69
CA GLU A 94 -11.67 -12.27 -0.28
C GLU A 94 -12.39 -11.00 0.22
N LEU A 95 -12.33 -9.90 -0.54
CA LEU A 95 -13.17 -8.73 -0.26
C LEU A 95 -14.67 -9.03 -0.43
N ASN A 96 -15.01 -10.09 -1.18
CA ASN A 96 -16.38 -10.54 -1.43
C ASN A 96 -17.15 -10.87 -0.14
N LEU A 97 -16.46 -11.39 0.89
CA LEU A 97 -17.08 -11.83 2.15
C LEU A 97 -17.75 -10.71 2.96
N SER A 98 -17.53 -9.44 2.61
CA SER A 98 -17.88 -8.29 3.46
C SER A 98 -19.03 -7.41 2.96
N HIS A 99 -19.53 -7.58 1.73
CA HIS A 99 -20.33 -6.52 1.07
C HIS A 99 -21.66 -6.92 0.43
N ARG A 100 -22.20 -8.13 0.63
CA ARG A 100 -23.50 -8.48 0.01
C ARG A 100 -24.58 -9.11 0.88
N ARG A 101 -25.81 -8.83 0.45
CA ARG A 101 -27.05 -9.50 0.86
C ARG A 101 -27.45 -10.48 -0.26
N PRO A 102 -28.04 -11.65 0.07
CA PRO A 102 -28.54 -12.58 -0.94
C PRO A 102 -29.58 -11.89 -1.85
N GLY A 103 -29.43 -11.99 -3.17
CA GLY A 103 -30.44 -11.55 -4.15
C GLY A 103 -30.07 -10.42 -5.11
N ASP A 104 -28.86 -9.85 -5.05
CA ASP A 104 -28.42 -8.84 -6.03
C ASP A 104 -28.08 -9.48 -7.40
N GLY A 105 -28.59 -8.88 -8.49
CA GLY A 105 -28.48 -9.40 -9.85
C GLY A 105 -27.14 -9.16 -10.56
N VAL A 106 -26.17 -8.50 -9.92
CA VAL A 106 -24.85 -8.22 -10.51
C VAL A 106 -23.86 -9.36 -10.17
N PRO A 107 -22.93 -9.76 -11.05
CA PRO A 107 -21.91 -10.75 -10.70
C PRO A 107 -20.96 -10.27 -9.59
N GLU A 108 -20.60 -11.15 -8.65
CA GLU A 108 -19.78 -10.80 -7.46
C GLU A 108 -18.38 -10.28 -7.83
N TRP A 109 -17.75 -10.89 -8.83
CA TRP A 109 -16.43 -10.48 -9.30
C TRP A 109 -16.43 -9.05 -9.84
N TYR A 110 -17.56 -8.57 -10.37
CA TYR A 110 -17.67 -7.22 -10.93
C TYR A 110 -17.66 -6.16 -9.82
N ASP A 111 -18.45 -6.35 -8.75
CA ASP A 111 -18.51 -5.42 -7.63
C ASP A 111 -17.17 -5.32 -6.89
N VAL A 112 -16.49 -6.45 -6.71
CA VAL A 112 -15.15 -6.49 -6.11
C VAL A 112 -14.15 -5.70 -6.94
N LEU A 113 -14.10 -5.94 -8.26
CA LEU A 113 -13.20 -5.22 -9.16
C LEU A 113 -13.56 -3.74 -9.24
N LEU A 114 -14.84 -3.38 -9.22
CA LEU A 114 -15.30 -1.98 -9.23
C LEU A 114 -14.81 -1.23 -7.98
N VAL A 115 -15.06 -1.79 -6.78
CA VAL A 115 -14.65 -1.18 -5.51
C VAL A 115 -13.13 -1.09 -5.42
N LEU A 116 -12.42 -2.15 -5.79
CA LEU A 116 -10.95 -2.14 -5.78
C LEU A 116 -10.40 -1.10 -6.76
N THR A 117 -10.94 -1.02 -7.98
CA THR A 117 -10.51 -0.05 -8.99
C THR A 117 -10.74 1.38 -8.51
N LEU A 118 -11.92 1.66 -7.94
CA LEU A 118 -12.23 2.98 -7.40
C LEU A 118 -11.31 3.36 -6.23
N ALA A 119 -11.11 2.43 -5.29
CA ALA A 119 -10.24 2.62 -4.15
C ALA A 119 -8.78 2.87 -4.56
N MET A 120 -8.25 2.02 -5.46
CA MET A 120 -6.89 2.15 -5.97
C MET A 120 -6.71 3.42 -6.80
N SER A 121 -7.69 3.81 -7.61
CA SER A 121 -7.68 5.10 -8.32
C SER A 121 -7.51 6.27 -7.34
N GLY A 122 -8.28 6.29 -6.24
CA GLY A 122 -8.15 7.29 -5.19
C GLY A 122 -6.77 7.30 -4.51
N VAL A 123 -6.23 6.12 -4.20
CA VAL A 123 -4.90 5.96 -3.58
C VAL A 123 -3.79 6.44 -4.51
N LEU A 124 -3.80 6.01 -5.77
CA LEU A 124 -2.81 6.41 -6.76
C LEU A 124 -2.85 7.92 -7.01
N ASN A 125 -4.04 8.49 -7.19
CA ASN A 125 -4.21 9.93 -7.34
C ASN A 125 -3.65 10.68 -6.13
N THR A 126 -3.89 10.19 -4.90
CA THR A 126 -3.37 10.81 -3.68
C THR A 126 -1.85 10.81 -3.67
N VAL A 127 -1.23 9.65 -3.88
CA VAL A 127 0.22 9.47 -3.84
C VAL A 127 0.91 10.31 -4.93
N VAL A 128 0.36 10.33 -6.15
CA VAL A 128 0.87 11.15 -7.26
C VAL A 128 0.74 12.64 -6.94
N ASN A 129 -0.40 13.10 -6.42
CA ASN A 129 -0.55 14.52 -6.05
C ASN A 129 0.45 14.96 -4.98
N VAL A 130 0.67 14.12 -3.96
CA VAL A 130 1.69 14.41 -2.92
C VAL A 130 3.09 14.48 -3.53
N PHE A 131 3.42 13.55 -4.43
CA PHE A 131 4.69 13.59 -5.15
C PHE A 131 4.85 14.87 -5.96
N LEU A 132 3.84 15.26 -6.75
CA LEU A 132 3.91 16.44 -7.60
C LEU A 132 4.10 17.74 -6.80
N VAL A 133 3.44 17.88 -5.64
CA VAL A 133 3.61 19.04 -4.77
C VAL A 133 5.03 19.11 -4.20
N VAL A 134 5.58 17.98 -3.76
CA VAL A 134 6.95 17.93 -3.21
C VAL A 134 7.99 18.13 -4.30
N LEU A 135 7.77 17.57 -5.49
CA LEU A 135 8.60 17.79 -6.66
C LEU A 135 8.64 19.27 -7.04
N ALA A 136 7.49 19.91 -7.13
CA ALA A 136 7.40 21.35 -7.42
C ALA A 136 8.18 22.15 -6.36
N TRP A 137 7.96 21.87 -5.08
CA TRP A 137 8.69 22.54 -3.99
C TRP A 137 10.21 22.36 -4.10
N VAL A 138 10.71 21.15 -4.39
CA VAL A 138 12.14 20.88 -4.56
C VAL A 138 12.72 21.66 -5.75
N VAL A 139 12.05 21.59 -6.91
CA VAL A 139 12.50 22.28 -8.13
C VAL A 139 12.57 23.79 -7.90
N PHE A 140 11.55 24.39 -7.27
CA PHE A 140 11.55 25.83 -6.97
C PHE A 140 12.61 26.25 -5.96
N ARG A 141 13.02 25.37 -5.05
CA ARG A 141 13.92 25.71 -3.94
C ARG A 141 15.40 25.46 -4.24
N TYR A 142 15.69 24.41 -5.00
CA TYR A 142 17.04 23.85 -5.11
C TYR A 142 17.58 23.75 -6.54
N ASP A 143 16.76 24.01 -7.57
CA ASP A 143 17.14 23.89 -8.99
C ASP A 143 17.84 22.55 -9.35
N ALA A 144 17.50 21.49 -8.60
CA ALA A 144 18.06 20.15 -8.71
C ALA A 144 17.08 19.10 -8.17
N LEU A 145 17.27 17.82 -8.55
CA LEU A 145 16.37 16.72 -8.17
C LEU A 145 16.88 15.86 -7.01
N GLU A 146 18.19 15.87 -6.75
CA GLU A 146 18.80 15.20 -5.58
C GLU A 146 18.10 15.46 -4.24
N PRO A 147 17.61 16.69 -3.96
CA PRO A 147 16.92 16.99 -2.70
C PRO A 147 15.63 16.21 -2.47
N LEU A 148 15.04 15.57 -3.49
CA LEU A 148 13.92 14.64 -3.32
C LEU A 148 14.27 13.46 -2.40
N GLN A 149 15.55 13.09 -2.32
CA GLN A 149 16.02 12.03 -1.42
C GLN A 149 16.41 12.54 -0.04
N TYR A 150 16.45 13.85 0.19
CA TYR A 150 16.89 14.41 1.46
C TYR A 150 15.86 14.19 2.57
N ALA A 151 16.32 14.26 3.83
CA ALA A 151 15.45 14.09 4.99
C ALA A 151 14.31 15.11 5.01
N GLU A 152 14.55 16.34 4.56
CA GLU A 152 13.55 17.41 4.52
C GLU A 152 12.36 17.06 3.61
N ALA A 153 12.62 16.58 2.38
CA ALA A 153 11.58 16.13 1.46
C ALA A 153 10.81 14.93 2.03
N ARG A 154 11.50 13.97 2.66
CA ARG A 154 10.84 12.81 3.30
C ARG A 154 9.94 13.23 4.45
N LEU A 155 10.38 14.18 5.28
CA LEU A 155 9.58 14.72 6.39
C LEU A 155 8.38 15.52 5.87
N ALA A 156 8.54 16.30 4.80
CA ALA A 156 7.44 17.00 4.14
C ALA A 156 6.39 16.01 3.60
N ILE A 157 6.82 14.96 2.89
CA ILE A 157 5.94 13.89 2.41
C ILE A 157 5.18 13.26 3.59
N ALA A 158 5.89 12.85 4.64
CA ALA A 158 5.27 12.24 5.82
C ALA A 158 4.24 13.17 6.49
N GLY A 159 4.56 14.45 6.63
CA GLY A 159 3.66 15.46 7.17
C GLY A 159 2.40 15.64 6.30
N VAL A 160 2.56 15.76 4.98
CA VAL A 160 1.43 15.86 4.05
C VAL A 160 0.55 14.61 4.10
N LEU A 161 1.14 13.41 4.15
CA LEU A 161 0.38 12.16 4.24
C LEU A 161 -0.41 12.05 5.55
N LEU A 162 0.14 12.50 6.68
CA LEU A 162 -0.59 12.58 7.95
C LEU A 162 -1.77 13.55 7.86
N LEU A 163 -1.57 14.73 7.25
CA LEU A 163 -2.63 15.72 7.06
C LEU A 163 -3.73 15.20 6.12
N VAL A 164 -3.36 14.53 5.03
CA VAL A 164 -4.31 13.90 4.10
C VAL A 164 -5.10 12.79 4.81
N ALA A 165 -4.43 11.89 5.53
CA ALA A 165 -5.08 10.82 6.28
C ALA A 165 -6.07 11.36 7.33
N PHE A 166 -5.68 12.42 8.04
CA PHE A 166 -6.56 13.12 8.98
C PHE A 166 -7.74 13.79 8.26
N GLY A 167 -7.50 14.41 7.10
CA GLY A 167 -8.55 14.99 6.25
C GLY A 167 -9.57 13.95 5.79
N ILE A 168 -9.12 12.76 5.40
CA ILE A 168 -9.99 11.63 5.03
C ILE A 168 -10.86 11.21 6.23
N TYR A 169 -10.26 11.08 7.43
CA TYR A 169 -11.01 10.77 8.66
C TYR A 169 -12.10 11.81 8.92
N LEU A 170 -11.75 13.10 8.85
CA LEU A 170 -12.70 14.18 9.06
C LEU A 170 -13.81 14.18 8.01
N GLY A 171 -13.49 13.98 6.73
CA GLY A 171 -14.47 13.91 5.65
C GLY A 171 -15.48 12.78 5.86
N ARG A 172 -15.00 11.60 6.26
CA ARG A 172 -15.84 10.43 6.51
C ARG A 172 -16.72 10.57 7.76
N ASN A 173 -16.16 11.12 8.84
CA ASN A 173 -16.83 11.13 10.14
C ASN A 173 -17.64 12.40 10.41
N LEU A 174 -17.23 13.56 9.88
CA LEU A 174 -17.91 14.84 10.09
C LEU A 174 -18.76 15.28 8.89
N ARG A 175 -18.68 14.57 7.74
CA ARG A 175 -19.38 14.90 6.48
C ARG A 175 -19.29 16.39 6.17
N LEU A 176 -18.06 16.87 6.03
CA LEU A 176 -17.78 18.29 5.81
C LEU A 176 -18.34 18.70 4.44
N ASN A 177 -19.14 19.76 4.41
CA ASN A 177 -19.66 20.30 3.16
C ASN A 177 -18.74 21.41 2.65
N SER A 178 -18.68 21.62 1.34
CA SER A 178 -17.88 22.69 0.71
C SER A 178 -18.24 24.09 1.24
N TRP A 179 -19.46 24.27 1.76
CA TRP A 179 -19.94 25.49 2.40
C TRP A 179 -19.32 25.74 3.79
N ASP A 180 -18.85 24.71 4.49
CA ASP A 180 -18.20 24.85 5.80
C ASP A 180 -16.84 25.55 5.68
N VAL A 181 -16.18 25.45 4.52
CA VAL A 181 -14.91 26.13 4.22
C VAL A 181 -15.07 27.66 4.20
N ARG A 182 -16.27 28.16 3.86
CA ARG A 182 -16.57 29.61 3.86
C ARG A 182 -16.66 30.19 5.28
N LYS A 183 -16.72 29.36 6.32
CA LYS A 183 -16.76 29.78 7.73
C LYS A 183 -15.73 28.97 8.54
N PRO A 184 -14.42 29.26 8.39
CA PRO A 184 -13.35 28.44 8.96
C PRO A 184 -13.46 28.27 10.48
N TRP A 185 -13.93 29.29 11.20
CA TRP A 185 -14.18 29.18 12.64
C TRP A 185 -15.21 28.11 13.01
N ARG A 186 -16.28 27.97 12.23
CA ARG A 186 -17.31 26.94 12.47
C ARG A 186 -16.78 25.55 12.15
N LEU A 187 -15.93 25.42 11.14
CA LEU A 187 -15.25 24.18 10.81
C LEU A 187 -14.34 23.73 11.97
N VAL A 188 -13.47 24.63 12.46
CA VAL A 188 -12.58 24.37 13.59
C VAL A 188 -13.37 24.00 14.84
N ALA A 189 -14.43 24.73 15.17
CA ALA A 189 -15.28 24.42 16.31
C ALA A 189 -15.97 23.05 16.20
N LYS A 190 -16.37 22.63 14.98
CA LYS A 190 -16.97 21.32 14.71
C LYS A 190 -15.94 20.20 14.88
N VAL A 191 -14.74 20.36 14.33
CA VAL A 191 -13.61 19.44 14.51
C VAL A 191 -13.23 19.32 15.98
N TRP A 192 -13.06 20.43 16.67
CA TRP A 192 -12.70 20.46 18.08
C TRP A 192 -13.72 19.75 18.96
N ARG A 193 -15.01 20.00 18.73
CA ARG A 193 -16.09 19.34 19.47
C ARG A 193 -16.10 17.83 19.25
N HIS A 194 -15.85 17.39 18.01
CA HIS A 194 -15.72 15.97 17.68
C HIS A 194 -14.56 15.31 18.40
N LEU A 195 -13.37 15.95 18.37
CA LEU A 195 -12.14 15.43 18.96
C LEU A 195 -12.09 15.53 20.49
N ARG A 196 -12.90 16.39 21.12
CA ARG A 196 -13.00 16.42 22.59
C ARG A 196 -13.53 15.12 23.20
N VAL A 197 -14.30 14.34 22.42
CA VAL A 197 -14.77 13.03 22.85
C VAL A 197 -13.61 12.04 22.76
N ARG A 198 -13.16 11.48 23.89
CA ARG A 198 -11.98 10.57 23.95
C ARG A 198 -12.05 9.41 22.94
N ALA A 199 -13.21 8.80 22.77
CA ALA A 199 -13.40 7.72 21.80
C ALA A 199 -13.15 8.19 20.36
N ASN A 200 -13.64 9.37 20.00
CA ASN A 200 -13.43 9.95 18.68
C ASN A 200 -11.97 10.34 18.45
N LEU A 201 -11.31 10.90 19.47
CA LEU A 201 -9.88 11.21 19.41
C LEU A 201 -9.03 9.95 19.17
N GLY A 202 -9.29 8.88 19.92
CA GLY A 202 -8.61 7.60 19.74
C GLY A 202 -8.80 7.04 18.33
N ASN A 203 -10.03 7.08 17.81
CA ASN A 203 -10.35 6.67 16.44
C ASN A 203 -9.67 7.57 15.40
N ALA A 204 -9.63 8.88 15.62
CA ALA A 204 -8.98 9.83 14.72
C ALA A 204 -7.49 9.56 14.63
N ILE A 205 -6.81 9.39 15.77
CA ILE A 205 -5.37 9.09 15.82
C ILE A 205 -5.10 7.74 15.18
N GLY A 206 -5.82 6.69 15.58
CA GLY A 206 -5.64 5.34 15.05
C GLY A 206 -5.83 5.27 13.54
N PHE A 207 -6.92 5.86 13.02
CA PHE A 207 -7.15 5.94 11.58
C PHE A 207 -6.04 6.73 10.87
N THR A 208 -5.70 7.92 11.39
CA THR A 208 -4.72 8.80 10.75
C THR A 208 -3.35 8.13 10.63
N LEU A 209 -2.87 7.49 11.70
CA LEU A 209 -1.58 6.82 11.70
C LEU A 209 -1.56 5.60 10.77
N ILE A 210 -2.59 4.76 10.81
CA ILE A 210 -2.68 3.56 9.96
C ILE A 210 -2.82 3.97 8.49
N ALA A 211 -3.70 4.93 8.18
CA ALA A 211 -3.91 5.40 6.81
C ALA A 211 -2.69 6.14 6.26
N ALA A 212 -2.01 6.96 7.07
CA ALA A 212 -0.77 7.61 6.65
C ALA A 212 0.36 6.59 6.40
N LEU A 213 0.48 5.56 7.25
CA LEU A 213 1.43 4.47 7.04
C LEU A 213 1.11 3.70 5.75
N PHE A 214 -0.17 3.34 5.53
CA PHE A 214 -0.64 2.70 4.31
C PHE A 214 -0.29 3.53 3.06
N LEU A 215 -0.63 4.82 3.05
CA LEU A 215 -0.32 5.72 1.94
C LEU A 215 1.19 5.92 1.75
N GLY A 216 1.97 5.96 2.83
CA GLY A 216 3.42 6.05 2.78
C GLY A 216 4.07 4.82 2.16
N LEU A 217 3.58 3.62 2.51
CA LEU A 217 4.02 2.37 1.88
C LEU A 217 3.65 2.34 0.40
N MET A 218 2.44 2.78 0.03
CA MET A 218 2.04 2.95 -1.36
C MET A 218 2.92 3.94 -2.11
N PHE A 219 3.30 5.05 -1.48
CA PHE A 219 4.24 6.02 -2.03
C PHE A 219 5.60 5.39 -2.31
N LEU A 220 6.14 4.59 -1.38
CA LEU A 220 7.41 3.88 -1.59
C LEU A 220 7.35 2.88 -2.74
N VAL A 221 6.25 2.13 -2.87
CA VAL A 221 6.07 1.15 -3.95
C VAL A 221 5.97 1.83 -5.31
N VAL A 222 5.18 2.91 -5.42
CA VAL A 222 4.84 3.54 -6.71
C VAL A 222 5.84 4.62 -7.11
N ILE A 223 6.17 5.54 -6.20
CA ILE A 223 6.96 6.75 -6.49
C ILE A 223 8.45 6.56 -6.17
N GLY A 224 8.77 5.76 -5.16
CA GLY A 224 10.16 5.45 -4.78
C GLY A 224 11.08 5.08 -5.96
N PRO A 225 10.71 4.10 -6.82
CA PRO A 225 11.54 3.74 -7.97
C PRO A 225 11.60 4.87 -9.02
N ILE A 226 10.53 5.64 -9.19
CA ILE A 226 10.48 6.79 -10.13
C ILE A 226 11.48 7.86 -9.70
N VAL A 227 11.45 8.27 -8.43
CA VAL A 227 12.40 9.26 -7.88
C VAL A 227 13.84 8.78 -8.06
N SER A 228 14.09 7.52 -7.74
CA SER A 228 15.43 6.94 -7.84
C SER A 228 15.90 6.88 -9.31
N ALA A 229 15.02 6.55 -10.24
CA ALA A 229 15.31 6.48 -11.66
C ALA A 229 15.58 7.87 -12.27
N VAL A 230 14.72 8.86 -11.95
CA VAL A 230 14.88 10.23 -12.43
C VAL A 230 16.20 10.83 -11.96
N ILE A 231 16.56 10.62 -10.69
CA ILE A 231 17.84 11.11 -10.15
C ILE A 231 19.02 10.45 -10.86
N ALA A 232 18.99 9.13 -11.01
CA ALA A 232 20.04 8.37 -11.69
C ALA A 232 20.22 8.74 -13.18
N LEU A 233 19.19 9.32 -13.81
CA LEU A 233 19.24 9.82 -15.19
C LEU A 233 19.66 11.30 -15.28
N SER A 234 19.60 12.04 -14.16
CA SER A 234 19.91 13.47 -14.10
C SER A 234 21.35 13.80 -13.68
N GLY A 235 22.08 12.81 -13.17
CA GLY A 235 23.52 12.88 -12.86
C GLY A 235 24.34 12.21 -13.94
#